data_AF-A0A7J2HKZ5-F1
#
_entry.id   AF-A0A7J2HKZ5-F1
#
_cell.length_a   1.000
_cell.length_b   1.000
_cell.length_c   1.000
_cell.angle_alpha   90.00
_cell.angle_beta   90.00
_cell.angle_gamma   90.00
#
_symmetry.space_group_name_H-M   'P 1'
#
loop_
_entity.id
_entity.type
_entity.pdbx_description
1 polymer ?
#
loop_
_entity_poly.entity_id
_entity_poly.type
_entity_poly.pdbx_seq_one_letter_code
_entity_poly.pdbx_strand_id
1 'polypeptide(L)'
;MEDSVAVEDVLRDLIEKYRELSKKFDEKVGKLSVTQLVKGVDALTKLARLILRYRGILDLEENERELTRLLAEIREEIRSEKTSGKTALWRIKKMDEENNLIQAIRILAERLR
;
A
#
# COMPACT_ATOMS: atom_id res chain seq x y z
N MET A 1 8.74 -9.17 -12.55
CA MET A 1 9.37 -9.93 -11.45
C MET A 1 10.84 -9.53 -11.30
N GLU A 2 11.59 -9.33 -12.40
CA GLU A 2 12.94 -8.74 -12.38
C GLU A 2 12.99 -7.33 -11.74
N ASP A 3 11.99 -6.48 -11.99
CA ASP A 3 11.97 -5.12 -11.41
C ASP A 3 11.84 -5.11 -9.87
N SER A 4 11.07 -6.05 -9.31
CA SER A 4 10.88 -6.18 -7.85
C SER A 4 12.18 -6.59 -7.14
N VAL A 5 12.93 -7.53 -7.75
CA VAL A 5 14.26 -7.94 -7.27
C VAL A 5 15.24 -6.77 -7.32
N ALA A 6 15.18 -5.94 -8.36
CA ALA A 6 16.01 -4.75 -8.46
C ALA A 6 15.67 -3.69 -7.39
N VAL A 7 14.39 -3.52 -7.03
CA VAL A 7 13.96 -2.58 -5.97
C VAL A 7 14.41 -3.06 -4.59
N GLU A 8 14.32 -4.36 -4.30
CA GLU A 8 14.81 -4.95 -3.05
C GLU A 8 16.32 -4.79 -2.89
N ASP A 9 17.09 -5.03 -3.95
CA ASP A 9 18.54 -4.87 -3.96
C ASP A 9 18.94 -3.40 -3.70
N VAL A 10 18.25 -2.45 -4.33
CA VAL A 10 18.47 -1.02 -4.09
C VAL A 10 18.12 -0.62 -2.66
N LEU A 11 17.04 -1.16 -2.10
CA LEU A 11 16.66 -0.89 -0.71
C LEU A 11 17.71 -1.42 0.27
N ARG A 12 18.23 -2.63 0.04
CA ARG A 12 19.30 -3.23 0.84
C ARG A 12 20.56 -2.37 0.81
N ASP A 13 20.98 -1.95 -0.39
CA ASP A 13 22.13 -1.05 -0.59
C ASP A 13 21.96 0.29 0.13
N LEU A 14 20.76 0.88 0.09
CA LEU A 14 20.47 2.14 0.78
C LEU A 14 20.53 1.99 2.31
N ILE A 15 20.04 0.89 2.86
CA ILE A 15 20.11 0.59 4.29
C ILE A 15 21.58 0.43 4.73
N GLU A 16 22.39 -0.26 3.93
CA GLU A 16 23.81 -0.45 4.22
C GLU A 16 24.55 0.89 4.21
N LYS A 17 24.35 1.72 3.18
CA LYS A 17 24.91 3.07 3.08
C LYS A 17 24.48 3.96 4.24
N TYR A 18 23.22 3.88 4.67
CA TYR A 18 22.73 4.60 5.84
C TYR A 18 23.44 4.15 7.11
N ARG A 19 23.59 2.83 7.33
CA ARG A 19 24.30 2.28 8.49
C ARG A 19 25.75 2.73 8.53
N GLU A 20 26.46 2.66 7.42
CA GLU A 20 27.85 3.12 7.35
C GLU A 20 27.98 4.61 7.63
N LEU A 21 27.11 5.43 7.04
CA LEU A 21 27.13 6.87 7.24
C LEU A 21 26.80 7.22 8.69
N SER A 22 25.82 6.55 9.30
CA SER A 22 25.46 6.73 10.71
C SER A 22 26.63 6.40 11.61
N LYS A 23 27.27 5.24 11.40
CA LYS A 23 28.44 4.83 12.17
C LYS A 23 29.58 5.85 12.06
N LYS A 24 29.91 6.28 10.85
CA LYS A 24 30.95 7.31 10.61
C LYS A 24 30.59 8.66 11.23
N PHE A 25 29.31 8.99 11.28
CA PHE A 25 28.81 10.20 11.91
C PHE A 25 28.96 10.13 13.43
N ASP A 26 28.48 9.05 14.05
CA ASP A 26 28.55 8.81 15.50
C ASP A 26 29.99 8.80 16.01
N GLU A 27 30.92 8.16 15.29
CA GLU A 27 32.36 8.14 15.61
C GLU A 27 33.00 9.55 15.62
N LYS A 28 32.39 10.51 14.90
CA LYS A 28 32.92 11.86 14.68
C LYS A 28 32.12 12.94 15.40
N VAL A 29 30.97 12.63 16.01
CA VAL A 29 30.00 13.59 16.55
C VAL A 29 30.58 14.58 17.59
N GLY A 30 31.72 14.28 18.23
CA GLY A 30 32.44 15.22 19.11
C GLY A 30 33.58 16.03 18.47
N LYS A 31 33.95 15.75 17.22
CA LYS A 31 35.09 16.36 16.50
C LYS A 31 34.66 17.23 15.32
N LEU A 32 33.38 17.19 14.97
CA LEU A 32 32.83 17.91 13.82
C LEU A 32 32.43 19.34 14.20
N SER A 33 32.63 20.28 13.29
CA SER A 33 32.03 21.61 13.43
C SER A 33 30.51 21.52 13.30
N VAL A 34 29.80 22.53 13.82
CA VAL A 34 28.33 22.62 13.71
C VAL A 34 27.86 22.49 12.25
N THR A 35 28.56 23.12 11.31
CA THR A 35 28.24 23.02 9.87
C THR A 35 28.40 21.61 9.32
N GLN A 36 29.41 20.86 9.80
CA GLN A 36 29.61 19.47 9.39
C GLN A 36 28.57 18.54 10.03
N LEU A 37 28.16 18.80 11.27
CA LEU A 37 27.08 18.09 11.94
C LEU A 37 25.76 18.25 11.16
N VAL A 38 25.40 19.49 10.82
CA VAL A 38 24.19 19.78 10.03
C VAL A 38 24.21 19.06 8.68
N LYS A 39 25.34 19.08 7.97
CA LYS A 39 25.48 18.36 6.69
C LYS A 39 25.37 16.85 6.86
N GLY A 40 25.93 16.28 7.92
CA GLY A 40 25.83 14.85 8.20
C GLY A 40 24.40 14.41 8.53
N VAL A 41 23.70 15.18 9.37
CA VAL A 41 22.28 14.94 9.70
C VAL A 41 21.39 15.09 8.46
N ASP A 42 21.61 16.12 7.63
CA ASP A 42 20.86 16.30 6.37
C ASP A 42 21.07 15.11 5.42
N ALA A 43 22.31 14.63 5.26
CA ALA A 43 22.61 13.47 4.43
C ALA A 43 21.92 12.19 4.95
N LEU A 44 21.97 11.94 6.27
CA LEU A 44 21.25 10.82 6.90
C LEU A 44 19.74 10.93 6.71
N THR A 45 19.18 12.13 6.86
CA THR A 45 17.74 12.39 6.69
C THR A 45 17.29 12.18 5.24
N LYS A 46 18.12 12.56 4.26
CA LYS A 46 17.86 12.30 2.83
C LYS A 46 17.88 10.81 2.53
N LEU A 47 18.86 10.07 3.06
CA LEU A 47 18.93 8.61 2.90
C LEU A 47 17.74 7.90 3.56
N ALA A 48 17.36 8.29 4.78
CA ALA A 48 16.19 7.73 5.46
C ALA A 48 14.90 7.95 4.66
N ARG A 49 14.71 9.14 4.08
CA ARG A 49 13.57 9.42 3.19
C ARG A 49 13.56 8.56 1.94
N LEU A 50 14.73 8.31 1.33
CA LEU A 50 14.85 7.41 0.18
C LEU A 50 14.49 5.97 0.56
N ILE A 51 15.00 5.46 1.68
CA ILE A 51 14.67 4.12 2.19
C ILE A 51 13.15 3.96 2.38
N LEU A 52 12.50 4.92 3.03
CA LEU A 52 11.05 4.89 3.25
C LEU A 52 10.27 4.90 1.92
N ARG A 53 10.72 5.67 0.94
CA ARG A 53 10.07 5.73 -0.37
C ARG A 53 10.18 4.41 -1.12
N TYR A 54 11.35 3.78 -1.12
CA TYR A 54 11.56 2.48 -1.76
C TYR A 54 10.78 1.35 -1.06
N ARG A 55 10.68 1.39 0.27
CA ARG A 55 9.81 0.47 1.01
C ARG A 55 8.34 0.61 0.60
N GLY A 56 7.85 1.84 0.47
CA GLY A 56 6.48 2.08 0.02
C GLY A 56 6.20 1.57 -1.40
N ILE A 57 7.21 1.50 -2.28
CA ILE A 57 7.09 0.88 -3.61
C ILE A 57 6.88 -0.63 -3.47
N LEU A 58 7.68 -1.30 -2.63
CA LEU A 58 7.53 -2.74 -2.39
C LEU A 58 6.16 -3.08 -1.79
N ASP A 59 5.67 -2.28 -0.84
CA ASP A 59 4.33 -2.45 -0.26
C ASP A 59 3.23 -2.32 -1.34
N LEU A 60 3.40 -1.40 -2.31
CA LEU A 60 2.47 -1.25 -3.44
C LEU A 60 2.52 -2.47 -4.38
N GLU A 61 3.70 -2.99 -4.71
CA GLU A 61 3.86 -4.19 -5.53
C GLU A 61 3.27 -5.45 -4.85
N GLU A 62 3.36 -5.54 -3.52
CA GLU A 62 2.69 -6.60 -2.75
C GLU A 62 1.17 -6.48 -2.82
N ASN A 63 0.63 -5.28 -2.58
CA ASN A 63 -0.80 -5.01 -2.69
C ASN A 63 -1.35 -5.29 -4.09
N GLU A 64 -0.60 -4.97 -5.16
CA GLU A 64 -0.99 -5.27 -6.54
C GLU A 64 -1.08 -6.79 -6.79
N ARG A 65 -0.13 -7.56 -6.25
CA ARG A 65 -0.15 -9.03 -6.32
C ARG A 65 -1.35 -9.61 -5.58
N GLU A 66 -1.65 -9.09 -4.39
CA GLU A 66 -2.81 -9.51 -3.61
C GLU A 66 -4.13 -9.19 -4.34
N LEU A 67 -4.27 -7.96 -4.87
CA LEU A 67 -5.43 -7.57 -5.67
C LEU A 67 -5.60 -8.48 -6.89
N THR A 68 -4.51 -8.81 -7.58
CA THR A 68 -4.54 -9.71 -8.74
C THR A 68 -5.01 -11.12 -8.35
N ARG A 69 -4.60 -11.64 -7.18
CA ARG A 69 -5.09 -12.92 -6.65
C ARG A 69 -6.58 -12.86 -6.32
N LEU A 70 -7.02 -11.83 -5.61
CA LEU A 70 -8.44 -11.64 -5.28
C LEU A 70 -9.30 -11.53 -6.54
N LEU A 71 -8.85 -10.81 -7.56
CA LEU A 71 -9.54 -10.72 -8.84
C LEU A 71 -9.59 -12.07 -9.58
N ALA A 72 -8.57 -12.90 -9.46
CA ALA A 72 -8.58 -14.25 -10.02
C ALA A 72 -9.57 -15.16 -9.28
N GLU A 73 -9.60 -15.10 -7.94
CA GLU A 73 -10.57 -15.84 -7.11
C GLU A 73 -12.01 -15.43 -7.44
N ILE A 74 -12.29 -14.12 -7.51
CA ILE A 74 -13.62 -13.61 -7.89
C ILE A 74 -14.01 -14.10 -9.31
N ARG A 75 -13.07 -14.16 -10.26
CA ARG A 75 -13.34 -14.66 -11.61
C ARG A 75 -13.69 -16.16 -11.60
N GLU A 76 -13.01 -16.96 -10.80
CA GLU A 76 -13.32 -18.39 -10.62
C GLU A 76 -14.64 -18.61 -9.87
N GLU A 77 -14.94 -17.79 -8.87
CA GLU A 77 -16.26 -17.77 -8.22
C GLU A 77 -17.37 -17.44 -9.22
N ILE A 78 -17.21 -16.41 -10.06
CA ILE A 78 -18.21 -16.08 -11.09
C ILE A 78 -18.37 -17.23 -12.11
N ARG A 79 -17.26 -17.89 -12.49
CA ARG A 79 -17.30 -19.05 -13.40
C ARG A 79 -18.01 -20.25 -12.77
N SER A 80 -17.79 -20.50 -11.48
CA SER A 80 -18.46 -21.57 -10.72
C SER A 80 -19.91 -21.23 -10.35
N GLU A 81 -20.26 -19.94 -10.20
CA GLU A 81 -21.63 -19.45 -10.05
C GLU A 81 -22.43 -19.59 -11.35
N LYS A 82 -21.80 -19.44 -12.53
CA LYS A 82 -22.45 -19.78 -13.81
C LYS A 82 -22.84 -21.25 -13.91
N THR A 83 -22.15 -22.14 -13.20
CA THR A 83 -22.50 -23.58 -13.08
C THR A 83 -23.46 -23.87 -11.93
N SER A 84 -23.66 -22.96 -10.97
CA SER A 84 -24.55 -23.13 -9.81
C SER A 84 -25.47 -21.92 -9.62
N GLY A 85 -26.54 -21.83 -10.42
CA GLY A 85 -27.45 -20.69 -10.48
C GLY A 85 -28.27 -20.33 -9.22
N LYS A 86 -27.95 -20.88 -8.04
CA LYS A 86 -28.71 -20.64 -6.78
C LYS A 86 -28.17 -19.49 -5.93
N THR A 87 -26.88 -19.17 -6.00
CA THR A 87 -26.27 -18.11 -5.16
C THR A 87 -26.43 -16.70 -5.74
N ALA A 88 -26.42 -16.58 -7.08
CA ALA A 88 -26.65 -15.31 -7.79
C ALA A 88 -28.04 -14.72 -7.51
N LEU A 89 -29.08 -15.56 -7.39
CA LEU A 89 -30.43 -15.13 -7.05
C LEU A 89 -30.53 -14.53 -5.63
N TRP A 90 -29.76 -15.04 -4.67
CA TRP A 90 -29.80 -14.53 -3.29
C TRP A 90 -29.09 -13.16 -3.16
N ARG A 91 -27.97 -12.96 -3.88
CA ARG A 91 -27.26 -11.66 -3.88
C ARG A 91 -28.01 -10.57 -4.65
N ILE A 92 -28.62 -10.90 -5.80
CA ILE A 92 -29.48 -9.94 -6.53
C ILE A 92 -30.67 -9.53 -5.67
N LYS A 93 -31.33 -10.50 -5.01
CA LYS A 93 -32.44 -10.21 -4.11
C LYS A 93 -32.03 -9.34 -2.92
N LYS A 94 -30.84 -9.57 -2.34
CA LYS A 94 -30.32 -8.74 -1.24
C LYS A 94 -29.96 -7.32 -1.69
N MET A 95 -29.37 -7.16 -2.88
CA MET A 95 -29.10 -5.84 -3.47
C MET A 95 -30.39 -5.08 -3.81
N ASP A 96 -31.43 -5.77 -4.30
CA ASP A 96 -32.74 -5.16 -4.55
C ASP A 96 -33.41 -4.70 -3.24
N GLU A 97 -33.29 -5.49 -2.17
CA GLU A 97 -33.79 -5.11 -0.83
C GLU A 97 -33.06 -3.88 -0.28
N GLU A 98 -31.73 -3.80 -0.43
CA GLU A 98 -30.93 -2.64 -0.01
C GLU A 98 -31.25 -1.37 -0.84
N ASN A 99 -31.42 -1.51 -2.16
CA ASN A 99 -31.82 -0.40 -3.03
C ASN A 99 -33.23 0.12 -2.72
N ASN A 100 -34.17 -0.77 -2.40
CA ASN A 100 -35.52 -0.40 -2.00
C ASN A 100 -35.53 0.38 -0.68
N LEU A 101 -34.67 0.02 0.27
CA LEU A 101 -34.50 0.76 1.53
C LEU A 101 -33.94 2.18 1.29
N ILE A 102 -32.95 2.31 0.40
CA ILE A 102 -32.38 3.62 0.05
C ILE A 102 -33.44 4.52 -0.62
N GLN A 103 -34.25 3.96 -1.52
CA GLN A 103 -35.34 4.73 -2.15
C GLN A 103 -36.42 5.15 -1.13
N ALA A 104 -36.80 4.26 -0.21
CA ALA A 104 -37.78 4.58 0.83
C ALA A 104 -37.29 5.72 1.75
N ILE A 105 -36.01 5.71 2.13
CA ILE A 105 -35.40 6.79 2.92
C ILE A 105 -35.42 8.11 2.14
N ARG A 106 -35.15 8.08 0.84
CA ARG A 106 -35.19 9.28 -0.02
C ARG A 106 -36.60 9.90 -0.09
N ILE A 107 -37.62 9.07 -0.29
CA ILE A 107 -39.02 9.52 -0.34
C ILE A 107 -39.46 10.11 1.00
N LEU A 108 -39.05 9.50 2.11
CA LEU A 108 -39.33 10.03 3.45
C LEU A 108 -38.63 11.37 3.69
N ALA A 109 -37.39 11.52 3.24
CA ALA A 109 -36.64 12.78 3.34
C ALA A 109 -37.25 13.91 2.49
N GLU A 110 -37.83 13.59 1.33
CA GLU A 110 -38.53 14.57 0.49
C GLU A 110 -39.87 15.00 1.05
N ARG A 111 -40.57 14.14 1.80
CA ARG A 111 -41.86 14.46 2.45
C ARG A 111 -41.73 15.26 3.75
N LEU A 112 -40.54 15.34 4.32
CA LEU A 112 -40.24 16.12 5.53
C LEU A 112 -39.72 17.54 5.22
N ARG A 113 -39.67 17.92 3.94
CA ARG A 113 -39.51 19.30 3.47
C ARG A 113 -40.87 19.94 3.21
#